data_AF-M7N1S2-F1
#
_entry.id   AF-M7N1S2-F1
#
_cell.length_a   1.000
_cell.length_b   1.000
_cell.length_c   1.000
_cell.angle_alpha   90.00
_cell.angle_beta   90.00
_cell.angle_gamma   90.00
#
_symmetry.space_group_name_H-M   'P 1'
#
loop_
_entity.id
_entity.type
_entity.pdbx_description
1 polymer ?
#
loop_
_entity_poly.entity_id
_entity_poly.type
_entity_poly.pdbx_seq_one_letter_code
_entity_poly.pdbx_strand_id
1 'polypeptide(L)'
;MKNTLCLLLLLLVHGATPLLAQQQEVRYSAADVKADLASLYQGLEQAHFNLYAFTPKRSYQRAFRQFNKAIGSDSLSLLETHKLFQRFTALGRVGHSELDFPAQAYIAYAMEGGRLIPLELAFEGEKVYIRKTLPAMPH
;
A
#
# COMPACT_ATOMS: atom_id res chain seq x y z
N MET A 1 -6.09 -6.39 60.13
CA MET A 1 -7.20 -5.88 59.29
C MET A 1 -6.84 -4.67 58.41
N LYS A 2 -5.76 -3.91 58.69
CA LYS A 2 -5.32 -2.80 57.82
C LYS A 2 -4.50 -3.24 56.59
N ASN A 3 -3.75 -4.35 56.69
CA ASN A 3 -2.84 -4.78 55.63
C ASN A 3 -3.55 -5.57 54.51
N THR A 4 -4.71 -6.18 54.80
CA THR A 4 -5.52 -6.90 53.81
C THR A 4 -6.31 -5.95 52.90
N LEU A 5 -6.63 -4.74 53.39
CA LEU A 5 -7.33 -3.70 52.61
C LEU A 5 -6.39 -3.02 51.59
N CYS A 6 -5.09 -2.89 51.92
CA CYS A 6 -4.08 -2.37 50.98
C CYS A 6 -3.79 -3.32 49.81
N LEU A 7 -3.81 -4.64 50.04
CA LEU A 7 -3.55 -5.63 49.00
C LEU A 7 -4.67 -5.69 47.95
N LEU A 8 -5.93 -5.45 48.34
CA LEU A 8 -7.06 -5.39 47.42
C LEU A 8 -7.08 -4.11 46.56
N LEU A 9 -6.56 -2.99 47.07
CA LEU A 9 -6.42 -1.75 46.32
C LEU A 9 -5.28 -1.79 45.28
N LEU A 10 -4.21 -2.56 45.52
CA LEU A 10 -3.11 -2.75 44.58
C LEU A 10 -3.46 -3.68 43.39
N LEU A 11 -4.42 -4.60 43.58
CA LEU A 11 -4.91 -5.50 42.53
C LEU A 11 -5.89 -4.84 41.55
N LEU A 12 -6.57 -3.76 41.95
CA LEU A 12 -7.52 -3.03 41.10
C LEU A 12 -6.87 -2.03 40.13
N VAL A 13 -5.59 -1.68 40.32
CA VAL A 13 -4.86 -0.75 39.43
C VAL A 13 -4.12 -1.48 38.29
N HIS A 14 -3.97 -2.80 38.37
CA HIS A 14 -3.32 -3.60 37.31
C HIS A 14 -4.28 -4.17 36.26
N GLY A 15 -5.60 -3.91 36.39
CA GLY A 15 -6.65 -4.58 35.61
C GLY A 15 -7.18 -3.84 34.38
N ALA A 16 -6.55 -2.74 33.95
CA ALA A 16 -7.03 -1.99 32.79
C ALA A 16 -5.88 -1.30 32.04
N THR A 17 -4.96 -2.08 31.49
CA THR A 17 -4.38 -1.65 30.21
C THR A 17 -5.44 -1.97 29.15
N PRO A 18 -6.09 -0.98 28.52
CA PRO A 18 -6.85 -1.28 27.33
C PRO A 18 -5.83 -1.86 26.34
N LEU A 19 -6.09 -3.08 25.86
CA LEU A 19 -5.41 -3.68 24.73
C LEU A 19 -5.81 -2.90 23.47
N LEU A 20 -5.42 -1.62 23.39
CA LEU A 20 -5.29 -0.95 22.11
C LEU A 20 -3.96 -1.42 21.55
N ALA A 21 -3.94 -2.66 21.05
CA ALA A 21 -3.00 -3.01 20.00
C ALA A 21 -3.42 -2.19 18.77
N GLN A 22 -3.12 -0.89 18.81
CA GLN A 22 -3.28 -0.01 17.68
C GLN A 22 -2.30 -0.54 16.65
N GLN A 23 -2.82 -1.23 15.64
CA GLN A 23 -2.02 -1.85 14.60
C GLN A 23 -1.23 -0.72 13.92
N GLN A 24 0.02 -0.55 14.32
CA GLN A 24 0.81 0.58 13.89
C GLN A 24 1.01 0.44 12.39
N GLU A 25 0.50 1.42 11.64
CA GLU A 25 0.61 1.43 10.19
C GLU A 25 2.08 1.25 9.81
N VAL A 26 2.37 0.29 8.91
CA VAL A 26 3.74 0.07 8.45
C VAL A 26 4.23 1.31 7.72
N ARG A 27 5.33 1.86 8.20
CA ARG A 27 5.97 3.06 7.65
C ARG A 27 7.38 2.71 7.19
N TYR A 28 7.71 3.12 5.97
CA TYR A 28 9.00 2.86 5.33
C TYR A 28 9.88 4.10 5.32
N SER A 29 11.19 3.91 5.44
CA SER A 29 12.13 5.01 5.23
C SER A 29 12.22 5.36 3.74
N ALA A 30 12.57 6.60 3.44
CA ALA A 30 12.82 7.02 2.07
C ALA A 30 13.99 6.25 1.44
N ALA A 31 14.98 5.86 2.25
CA ALA A 31 16.11 5.06 1.81
C ALA A 31 15.68 3.67 1.35
N ASP A 32 14.85 2.97 2.13
CA ASP A 32 14.34 1.64 1.80
C ASP A 32 13.49 1.70 0.54
N VAL A 33 12.57 2.66 0.44
CA VAL A 33 11.71 2.82 -0.75
C VAL A 33 12.54 3.12 -2.01
N LYS A 34 13.64 3.87 -1.89
CA LYS A 34 14.57 4.10 -3.02
C LYS A 34 15.33 2.85 -3.41
N ALA A 35 15.77 2.06 -2.44
CA ALA A 35 16.45 0.78 -2.69
C ALA A 35 15.50 -0.20 -3.37
N ASP A 36 14.26 -0.30 -2.90
CA ASP A 36 13.22 -1.14 -3.50
C ASP A 36 12.83 -0.67 -4.90
N LEU A 37 12.78 0.66 -5.16
CA LEU A 37 12.60 1.18 -6.51
C LEU A 37 13.73 0.74 -7.46
N ALA A 38 14.98 0.69 -6.97
CA ALA A 38 16.13 0.21 -7.75
C ALA A 38 16.01 -1.29 -8.04
N SER A 39 15.67 -2.08 -7.03
CA SER A 39 15.40 -3.52 -7.16
C SER A 39 14.26 -3.80 -8.14
N LEU A 40 13.17 -3.04 -8.08
CA LEU A 40 12.05 -3.14 -9.01
C LEU A 40 12.51 -2.87 -10.44
N TYR A 41 13.25 -1.78 -10.67
CA TYR A 41 13.73 -1.46 -12.01
C TYR A 41 14.66 -2.55 -12.55
N GLN A 42 15.58 -3.03 -11.72
CA GLN A 42 16.47 -4.14 -12.09
C GLN A 42 15.68 -5.42 -12.40
N GLY A 43 14.69 -5.77 -11.59
CA GLY A 43 13.84 -6.93 -11.79
C GLY A 43 13.08 -6.86 -13.12
N LEU A 44 12.55 -5.68 -13.47
CA LEU A 44 11.91 -5.44 -14.77
C LEU A 44 12.89 -5.64 -15.93
N GLU A 45 14.14 -5.16 -15.81
CA GLU A 45 15.16 -5.35 -16.85
C GLU A 45 15.57 -6.83 -17.01
N GLN A 46 15.56 -7.60 -15.93
CA GLN A 46 15.99 -9.00 -15.94
C GLN A 46 14.89 -9.97 -16.37
N ALA A 47 13.65 -9.76 -15.92
CA ALA A 47 12.56 -10.70 -16.14
C ALA A 47 11.87 -10.51 -17.49
N HIS A 48 11.88 -9.30 -18.06
CA HIS A 48 11.04 -8.98 -19.21
C HIS A 48 11.83 -9.03 -20.54
N PHE A 49 11.52 -10.02 -21.39
CA PHE A 49 12.17 -10.24 -22.70
C PHE A 49 12.28 -8.98 -23.57
N ASN A 50 11.31 -8.06 -23.49
CA ASN A 50 11.35 -6.79 -24.20
C ASN A 50 10.73 -5.63 -23.40
N LEU A 51 11.33 -5.27 -22.26
CA LEU A 51 10.82 -4.18 -21.39
C LEU A 51 10.60 -2.86 -22.16
N TYR A 52 11.44 -2.63 -23.18
CA TYR A 52 11.52 -1.38 -23.90
C TYR A 52 10.70 -1.35 -25.20
N ALA A 53 9.80 -2.32 -25.41
CA ALA A 53 8.97 -2.44 -26.61
C ALA A 53 8.13 -1.19 -26.89
N PHE A 54 7.49 -0.65 -25.85
CA PHE A 54 6.56 0.47 -25.97
C PHE A 54 7.09 1.76 -25.31
N THR A 55 8.07 1.63 -24.41
CA THR A 55 8.66 2.75 -23.68
C THR A 55 10.17 2.68 -23.77
N PRO A 56 10.84 3.65 -24.44
CA PRO A 56 12.29 3.61 -24.60
C PRO A 56 13.04 3.64 -23.27
N LYS A 57 14.22 2.99 -23.21
CA LYS A 57 15.09 2.95 -22.01
C LYS A 57 15.38 4.34 -21.43
N ARG A 58 15.59 5.35 -22.28
CA ARG A 58 15.80 6.75 -21.83
C ARG A 58 14.60 7.31 -21.04
N SER A 59 13.38 6.92 -21.41
CA SER A 59 12.16 7.32 -20.68
C SER A 59 12.08 6.64 -19.32
N TYR A 60 12.42 5.34 -19.22
CA TYR A 60 12.55 4.65 -17.94
C TYR A 60 13.58 5.28 -17.03
N GLN A 61 14.79 5.55 -17.54
CA GLN A 61 15.86 6.19 -16.76
C GLN A 61 15.46 7.59 -16.26
N ARG A 62 14.74 8.36 -17.10
CA ARG A 62 14.20 9.67 -16.70
C ARG A 62 13.14 9.52 -15.60
N ALA A 63 12.20 8.60 -15.76
CA ALA A 63 11.19 8.32 -14.77
C ALA A 63 11.80 7.82 -13.45
N PHE A 64 12.78 6.93 -13.51
CA PHE A 64 13.50 6.44 -12.33
C PHE A 64 14.12 7.59 -11.53
N ARG A 65 14.85 8.50 -12.20
CA ARG A 65 15.40 9.69 -11.53
C ARG A 65 14.32 10.60 -10.95
N GLN A 66 13.21 10.78 -11.66
CA GLN A 66 12.09 11.60 -11.20
C GLN A 66 11.45 11.01 -9.94
N PHE A 67 11.15 9.71 -9.95
CA PHE A 67 10.53 8.99 -8.84
C PHE A 67 11.48 8.94 -7.64
N ASN A 68 12.76 8.62 -7.87
CA ASN A 68 13.78 8.63 -6.83
C ASN A 68 13.90 10.01 -6.16
N LYS A 69 13.89 11.10 -6.94
CA LYS A 69 13.89 12.48 -6.41
C LYS A 69 12.60 12.83 -5.65
N ALA A 70 11.45 12.33 -6.10
CA ALA A 70 10.16 12.59 -5.46
C ALA A 70 10.01 11.88 -4.11
N ILE A 71 10.76 10.79 -3.87
CA ILE A 71 10.85 10.12 -2.58
C ILE A 71 11.71 10.98 -1.64
N GLY A 72 11.06 11.94 -0.97
CA GLY A 72 11.72 12.99 -0.20
C GLY A 72 11.59 12.88 1.32
N SER A 73 10.50 12.31 1.82
CA SER A 73 10.20 12.25 3.27
C SER A 73 10.24 10.81 3.75
N ASP A 74 10.82 10.58 4.92
CA ASP A 74 10.66 9.31 5.62
C ASP A 74 9.22 9.10 6.06
N SER A 75 8.90 7.86 6.44
CA SER A 75 7.59 7.45 6.93
C SER A 75 6.52 7.34 5.83
N LEU A 76 6.89 6.79 4.68
CA LEU A 76 5.94 6.45 3.61
C LEU A 76 5.05 5.29 4.05
N SER A 77 3.75 5.41 3.84
CA SER A 77 2.79 4.32 4.03
C SER A 77 2.93 3.25 2.94
N LEU A 78 2.39 2.06 3.22
CA LEU A 78 2.23 1.01 2.20
C LEU A 78 1.48 1.50 0.96
N LEU A 79 0.42 2.30 1.13
CA LEU A 79 -0.36 2.82 0.02
C LEU A 79 0.46 3.80 -0.86
N GLU A 80 1.24 4.69 -0.24
CA GLU A 80 2.10 5.62 -0.97
C GLU A 80 3.17 4.89 -1.77
N THR A 81 3.86 3.93 -1.14
CA THR A 81 4.88 3.10 -1.77
C THR A 81 4.29 2.26 -2.90
N HIS A 82 3.17 1.58 -2.66
CA HIS A 82 2.50 0.75 -3.66
C HIS A 82 2.05 1.57 -4.89
N LYS A 83 1.47 2.76 -4.68
CA LYS A 83 1.08 3.66 -5.78
C LYS A 83 2.29 4.12 -6.60
N LEU A 84 3.41 4.36 -5.95
CA LEU A 84 4.65 4.76 -6.62
C LEU A 84 5.17 3.62 -7.50
N PHE A 85 5.27 2.41 -6.96
CA PHE A 85 5.76 1.24 -7.70
C PHE A 85 4.82 0.82 -8.82
N GLN A 86 3.50 0.78 -8.60
CA GLN A 86 2.52 0.48 -9.64
C GLN A 86 2.64 1.43 -10.83
N ARG A 87 2.82 2.73 -10.59
CA ARG A 87 3.02 3.73 -11.66
C ARG A 87 4.32 3.50 -12.43
N PHE A 88 5.39 3.09 -11.74
CA PHE A 88 6.66 2.80 -12.38
C PHE A 88 6.58 1.54 -13.25
N THR A 89 5.98 0.46 -12.74
CA THR A 89 5.74 -0.78 -13.48
C THR A 89 4.88 -0.53 -14.72
N ALA A 90 3.81 0.27 -14.59
CA ALA A 90 2.90 0.61 -15.69
C ALA A 90 3.57 1.36 -16.86
N LEU A 91 4.78 1.92 -16.70
CA LEU A 91 5.53 2.53 -17.80
C LEU A 91 5.77 1.54 -18.94
N GLY A 92 5.81 0.23 -18.66
CA GLY A 92 6.07 -0.80 -19.67
C GLY A 92 4.91 -0.97 -20.64
N ARG A 93 3.70 -0.56 -20.24
CA ARG A 93 2.46 -0.77 -21.00
C ARG A 93 2.23 -2.26 -21.34
N VAL A 94 2.60 -3.14 -20.42
CA VAL A 94 2.44 -4.60 -20.55
C VAL A 94 1.53 -5.10 -19.44
N GLY A 95 0.39 -5.69 -19.80
CA GLY A 95 -0.63 -6.13 -18.83
C GLY A 95 -0.19 -7.27 -17.90
N HIS A 96 0.86 -8.01 -18.24
CA HIS A 96 1.45 -9.05 -17.39
C HIS A 96 2.64 -8.55 -16.56
N SER A 97 2.93 -7.25 -16.59
CA SER A 97 3.88 -6.60 -15.70
C SER A 97 3.10 -5.70 -14.77
N GLU A 98 2.75 -6.22 -13.61
CA GLU A 98 1.93 -5.53 -12.61
C GLU A 98 2.50 -5.73 -11.20
N LEU A 99 2.07 -4.87 -10.28
CA LEU A 99 2.26 -5.08 -8.86
C LEU A 99 0.94 -5.60 -8.29
N ASP A 100 0.99 -6.73 -7.60
CA ASP A 100 -0.20 -7.36 -7.03
C ASP A 100 -0.96 -6.39 -6.12
N PHE A 101 -2.27 -6.34 -6.30
CA PHE A 101 -3.14 -5.51 -5.46
C PHE A 101 -2.96 -5.88 -3.97
N PRO A 102 -2.76 -4.92 -3.05
CA PRO A 102 -2.53 -5.19 -1.64
C PRO A 102 -3.85 -5.54 -0.93
N ALA A 103 -4.42 -6.69 -1.30
CA ALA A 103 -5.75 -7.12 -0.91
C ALA A 103 -5.94 -7.12 0.62
N GLN A 104 -4.94 -7.58 1.37
CA GLN A 104 -5.02 -7.62 2.82
C GLN A 104 -5.17 -6.22 3.45
N ALA A 105 -4.41 -5.23 2.96
CA ALA A 105 -4.51 -3.85 3.45
C ALA A 105 -5.86 -3.23 3.08
N TYR A 106 -6.37 -3.53 1.89
CA TYR A 106 -7.70 -3.10 1.47
C TYR A 106 -8.81 -3.72 2.33
N ILE A 107 -8.73 -5.03 2.61
CA ILE A 107 -9.70 -5.74 3.46
C ILE A 107 -9.68 -5.17 4.87
N ALA A 108 -8.51 -4.94 5.46
CA ALA A 108 -8.39 -4.34 6.79
C ALA A 108 -9.05 -2.95 6.82
N TYR A 109 -8.73 -2.08 5.86
CA TYR A 109 -9.35 -0.76 5.73
C TYR A 109 -10.88 -0.85 5.61
N ALA A 110 -11.40 -1.79 4.83
CA ALA A 110 -12.83 -2.02 4.67
C ALA A 110 -13.50 -2.47 5.99
N MET A 111 -12.89 -3.41 6.70
CA MET A 111 -13.41 -3.96 7.96
C MET A 111 -13.37 -2.95 9.11
N GLU A 112 -12.45 -1.99 9.08
CA GLU A 112 -12.35 -0.89 10.04
C GLU A 112 -13.36 0.25 9.77
N GLY A 113 -14.31 0.06 8.85
CA GLY A 113 -15.31 1.07 8.49
C GLY A 113 -14.81 2.14 7.51
N GLY A 114 -13.76 1.82 6.76
CA GLY A 114 -13.21 2.68 5.71
C GLY A 114 -14.24 3.06 4.65
N ARG A 115 -14.06 4.24 4.04
CA ARG A 115 -14.96 4.72 2.98
C ARG A 115 -14.60 4.05 1.65
N LEU A 116 -15.52 3.26 1.13
CA LEU A 116 -15.38 2.57 -0.14
C LEU A 116 -16.36 3.14 -1.19
N ILE A 117 -15.96 3.06 -2.45
CA ILE A 117 -16.85 3.33 -3.59
C ILE A 117 -17.27 1.96 -4.13
N PRO A 118 -18.53 1.52 -3.91
CA PRO A 118 -18.96 0.16 -4.23
C PRO A 118 -19.33 0.04 -5.71
N LEU A 119 -18.38 0.31 -6.61
CA LEU A 119 -18.59 0.26 -8.06
C LEU A 119 -17.70 -0.81 -8.69
N GLU A 120 -18.32 -1.66 -9.50
CA GLU A 120 -17.61 -2.49 -10.46
C GLU A 120 -17.47 -1.71 -11.76
N LEU A 121 -16.23 -1.40 -12.14
CA LEU A 121 -15.91 -0.67 -13.35
C LEU A 121 -15.49 -1.61 -14.48
N ALA A 122 -15.81 -1.23 -15.70
CA ALA A 122 -15.26 -1.85 -16.89
C ALA A 122 -14.69 -0.82 -17.85
N PHE A 123 -13.54 -1.17 -18.41
CA PHE A 123 -12.82 -0.36 -19.38
C PHE A 123 -12.92 -1.08 -20.73
N GLU A 124 -13.64 -0.50 -21.69
CA GLU A 124 -13.81 -1.07 -23.03
C GLU A 124 -13.40 -0.02 -24.06
N GLY A 125 -12.25 -0.26 -24.72
CA GLY A 125 -11.61 0.75 -25.56
C GLY A 125 -11.28 2.01 -24.77
N GLU A 126 -11.78 3.16 -25.22
CA GLU A 126 -11.59 4.46 -24.56
C GLU A 126 -12.71 4.82 -23.58
N LYS A 127 -13.66 3.91 -23.33
CA LYS A 127 -14.85 4.17 -22.50
C LYS A 127 -14.75 3.45 -21.16
N VAL A 128 -15.28 4.10 -20.13
CA VAL A 128 -15.43 3.55 -18.79
C VAL A 128 -16.92 3.40 -18.48
N TYR A 129 -17.32 2.22 -18.02
CA TYR A 129 -18.68 1.88 -17.66
C TYR A 129 -18.77 1.45 -16.20
N ILE A 130 -19.89 1.77 -15.56
CA ILE A 130 -20.28 1.15 -14.29
C ILE A 130 -21.07 -0.11 -14.66
N ARG A 131 -20.49 -1.30 -14.42
CA ARG A 131 -21.20 -2.58 -14.65
C ARG A 131 -22.19 -2.87 -13.54
N LYS A 132 -21.81 -2.54 -12.31
CA LYS A 132 -22.61 -2.84 -11.12
C LYS A 132 -22.33 -1.84 -10.01
N THR A 133 -23.38 -1.46 -9.31
CA THR A 133 -23.27 -0.87 -7.97
C THR A 133 -23.45 -1.99 -6.96
N LEU A 134 -22.44 -2.23 -6.14
CA LEU A 134 -22.49 -3.24 -5.09
C LEU A 134 -23.29 -2.68 -3.90
N PRO A 135 -24.07 -3.52 -3.20
CA PRO A 135 -24.73 -3.10 -1.97
C PRO A 135 -23.68 -2.63 -0.96
N ALA A 136 -24.04 -1.66 -0.12
CA ALA A 136 -23.17 -1.24 0.97
C ALA A 136 -22.83 -2.46 1.85
N MET A 137 -21.54 -2.62 2.18
CA MET A 137 -21.13 -3.63 3.15
C MET A 137 -21.82 -3.32 4.49
N PRO A 138 -22.46 -4.30 5.15
CA PRO A 138 -23.01 -4.08 6.48
C PRO A 138 -21.86 -3.72 7.44
N HIS A 139 -22.07 -2.64 8.20
CA HIS A 139 -21.15 -2.17 9.23
C HIS A 139 -21.30 -2.97 10.52
#